data_AF-A0A8S1R7Q2-F1
#
_entry.id   AF-A0A8S1R7Q2-F1
#
_cell.length_a   1.000
_cell.length_b   1.000
_cell.length_c   1.000
_cell.angle_alpha   90.00
_cell.angle_beta   90.00
_cell.angle_gamma   90.00
#
_symmetry.space_group_name_H-M   'P 1'
#
loop_
_entity.id
_entity.type
_entity.pdbx_description
1 polymer ?
#
loop_
_entity_poly.entity_id
_entity_poly.type
_entity_poly.pdbx_seq_one_letter_code
_entity_poly.pdbx_strand_id
1 'polypeptide(L)'
;MNLEETLLILFERTLESSKDDHLQTILASQAKIIQQKKENIIPTQIQTSSIQKKLYAIEKNFISQDAFKKRRRSKYDHRSNTGSQQDNDGFSTIILDKDNQEIYNNEQNLQQLKIQNTKLENQITELEYQQREKYLKNCNEIEQINREKQLLFENDKKLNEKQRKLNQRQQLLKQKQLNLQKQEQNNQIQQCNIDESQQEQQRYEDQLNNRRDNMEKLQIKLNNFVSQLLGLQRNKNKVQCQLNVQIDAVEQLAQFILKERSNIQQDQQYLRQFKEKVLEEKKQVLQMKQQQIP
;
A
#
# COMPACT_ATOMS: atom_id res chain seq x y z
N MET A 1 15.27 21.08 -10.80
CA MET A 1 15.63 19.67 -11.05
C MET A 1 14.64 18.82 -10.28
N ASN A 2 13.85 17.97 -10.94
CA ASN A 2 12.84 17.13 -10.27
C ASN A 2 13.56 16.07 -9.41
N LEU A 3 13.04 15.78 -8.21
CA LEU A 3 13.61 14.80 -7.27
C LEU A 3 13.79 13.42 -7.93
N GLU A 4 12.86 13.04 -8.80
CA GLU A 4 12.90 11.77 -9.55
C GLU A 4 14.06 11.72 -10.55
N GLU A 5 14.38 12.84 -11.20
CA GLU A 5 15.52 12.95 -12.13
C GLU A 5 16.85 12.94 -11.38
N THR A 6 16.92 13.62 -10.23
CA THR A 6 18.10 13.59 -9.36
C THR A 6 18.37 12.17 -8.84
N LEU A 7 17.33 11.42 -8.45
CA LEU A 7 17.44 10.04 -7.99
C LEU A 7 17.87 9.08 -9.09
N LEU A 8 17.33 9.22 -10.30
CA LEU A 8 17.75 8.42 -11.45
C LEU A 8 19.25 8.59 -11.76
N ILE A 9 19.73 9.84 -11.78
CA ILE A 9 21.14 10.15 -12.03
C ILE A 9 22.05 9.58 -10.93
N LEU A 10 21.62 9.64 -9.67
CA LEU A 10 22.37 9.06 -8.55
C LEU A 10 22.41 7.53 -8.62
N PHE A 11 21.30 6.88 -9.02
CA PHE A 11 21.25 5.43 -9.19
C PHE A 11 22.13 4.95 -10.35
N GLU A 12 22.10 5.62 -11.51
CA GLU A 12 22.97 5.29 -12.65
C GLU A 12 24.46 5.42 -12.29
N ARG A 13 24.86 6.52 -11.62
CA ARG A 13 26.26 6.70 -11.16
C ARG A 13 26.69 5.66 -10.13
N THR A 14 25.77 5.24 -9.26
CA THR A 14 26.07 4.23 -8.23
C THR A 14 26.11 2.83 -8.84
N LEU A 15 25.31 2.56 -9.86
CA LEU A 15 25.35 1.33 -10.66
C LEU A 15 26.68 1.17 -11.39
N GLU A 16 27.17 2.23 -12.04
CA GLU A 16 28.44 2.22 -12.80
C GLU A 16 29.69 2.06 -11.90
N SER A 17 29.60 2.45 -10.64
CA SER A 17 30.74 2.43 -9.69
C SER A 17 30.73 1.25 -8.71
N SER A 18 29.59 0.56 -8.55
CA SER A 18 29.46 -0.59 -7.66
C SER A 18 30.04 -1.86 -8.28
N LYS A 19 30.77 -2.66 -7.49
CA LYS A 19 31.21 -4.03 -7.84
C LYS A 19 30.33 -5.13 -7.21
N ASP A 20 29.25 -4.74 -6.54
CA ASP A 20 28.34 -5.64 -5.86
C ASP A 20 27.11 -5.90 -6.76
N ASP A 21 27.03 -7.11 -7.32
CA ASP A 21 25.97 -7.56 -8.22
C ASP A 21 24.57 -7.49 -7.58
N HIS A 22 24.48 -7.68 -6.26
CA HIS A 22 23.19 -7.62 -5.56
C HIS A 22 22.72 -6.18 -5.44
N LEU A 23 23.62 -5.26 -5.08
CA LEU A 23 23.34 -3.84 -5.03
C LEU A 23 23.00 -3.28 -6.43
N GLN A 24 23.70 -3.73 -7.47
CA GLN A 24 23.37 -3.37 -8.84
C GLN A 24 21.96 -3.85 -9.23
N THR A 25 21.59 -5.07 -8.85
CA THR A 25 20.25 -5.60 -9.13
C THR A 25 19.15 -4.78 -8.46
N ILE A 26 19.35 -4.37 -7.21
CA ILE A 26 18.40 -3.55 -6.45
C ILE A 26 18.28 -2.15 -7.06
N LEU A 27 19.40 -1.50 -7.35
CA LEU A 27 19.41 -0.14 -7.91
C LEU A 27 18.81 -0.11 -9.32
N ALA A 28 19.09 -1.09 -10.16
CA ALA A 28 18.49 -1.21 -11.49
C ALA A 28 16.97 -1.43 -11.41
N SER A 29 16.50 -2.22 -10.43
CA SER A 29 15.07 -2.42 -10.17
C SER A 29 14.37 -1.12 -9.74
N GLN A 30 14.98 -0.36 -8.81
CA GLN A 30 14.42 0.90 -8.31
C GLN A 30 14.42 2.00 -9.38
N ALA A 31 15.49 2.11 -10.18
CA ALA A 31 15.55 3.03 -11.32
C ALA A 31 14.42 2.72 -12.33
N LYS A 32 14.20 1.44 -12.63
CA LYS A 32 13.12 0.99 -13.52
C LYS A 32 11.72 1.33 -12.98
N ILE A 33 11.50 1.22 -11.67
CA ILE A 33 10.22 1.61 -11.03
C ILE A 33 9.99 3.12 -11.13
N ILE A 34 11.01 3.95 -10.90
CA ILE A 34 10.90 5.40 -11.02
C ILE A 34 10.60 5.80 -12.47
N GLN A 35 11.26 5.16 -13.44
CA GLN A 35 11.03 5.41 -14.86
C GLN A 35 9.62 5.01 -15.31
N GLN A 36 9.12 3.86 -14.85
CA GLN A 36 7.73 3.42 -15.09
C GLN A 36 6.69 4.37 -14.48
N LYS A 37 6.97 4.94 -13.29
CA LYS A 37 6.13 5.98 -12.68
C LYS A 37 6.13 7.27 -13.47
N LYS A 38 7.29 7.71 -13.98
CA LYS A 38 7.42 8.89 -14.84
C LYS A 38 6.64 8.74 -16.15
N GLU A 39 6.57 7.53 -16.69
CA GLU A 39 5.84 7.22 -17.93
C GLU A 39 4.35 6.90 -17.74
N ASN A 40 3.79 6.98 -16.52
CA ASN A 40 2.41 6.57 -16.19
C ASN A 40 2.07 5.13 -16.63
N ILE A 41 3.07 4.25 -16.76
CA ILE A 41 2.87 2.85 -17.13
C ILE A 41 2.68 2.06 -15.84
N ILE A 42 1.41 1.76 -15.51
CA ILE A 42 1.07 0.86 -14.41
C ILE A 42 1.67 -0.52 -14.72
N PRO A 43 2.52 -1.09 -13.85
CA PRO A 43 3.08 -2.42 -14.09
C PRO A 43 1.97 -3.46 -14.08
N THR A 44 1.65 -4.01 -15.25
CA THR A 44 0.73 -5.15 -15.38
C THR A 44 1.48 -6.43 -15.07
N GLN A 45 1.86 -6.62 -13.80
CA GLN A 45 2.23 -7.93 -13.27
C GLN A 45 1.23 -8.32 -12.18
N ILE A 46 0.06 -8.78 -12.65
CA ILE A 46 -0.88 -9.44 -11.76
C ILE A 46 -0.48 -10.91 -11.69
N GLN A 47 0.32 -11.28 -10.68
CA GLN A 47 0.29 -12.66 -10.18
C GLN A 47 -1.10 -12.89 -9.57
N THR A 48 -2.07 -13.23 -10.42
CA THR A 48 -3.43 -13.56 -9.97
C THR A 48 -3.41 -14.92 -9.28
N SER A 49 -3.73 -14.94 -7.99
CA SER A 49 -3.97 -16.19 -7.27
C SER A 49 -5.14 -16.95 -7.92
N SER A 50 -5.14 -18.28 -7.79
CA SER A 50 -6.20 -19.15 -8.35
C SER A 50 -7.62 -18.76 -7.91
N ILE A 51 -7.74 -18.06 -6.78
CA ILE A 51 -8.99 -17.54 -6.21
C ILE A 51 -9.51 -16.35 -7.03
N GLN A 52 -8.65 -15.44 -7.50
CA GLN A 52 -9.07 -14.30 -8.33
C GLN A 52 -9.56 -14.74 -9.71
N LYS A 53 -8.93 -15.76 -10.32
CA LYS A 53 -9.42 -16.35 -11.58
C LYS A 53 -10.82 -16.95 -11.44
N LYS A 54 -11.12 -17.58 -10.29
CA LYS A 54 -12.46 -18.12 -9.99
C LYS A 54 -13.49 -17.02 -9.77
N LEU A 55 -13.14 -15.94 -9.06
CA LEU A 55 -14.02 -14.79 -8.86
C LEU A 55 -14.38 -14.09 -10.17
N TYR A 56 -13.40 -13.90 -11.06
CA TYR A 56 -13.62 -13.27 -12.37
C TYR A 56 -14.54 -14.11 -13.28
N ALA A 57 -14.45 -15.44 -13.20
CA ALA A 57 -15.36 -16.34 -13.92
C ALA A 57 -16.80 -16.27 -13.39
N ILE A 58 -16.98 -16.09 -12.07
CA ILE A 58 -18.30 -15.93 -11.44
C ILE A 58 -18.94 -14.59 -11.83
N GLU A 59 -18.18 -13.49 -11.82
CA GLU A 59 -18.67 -12.18 -12.27
C GLU A 59 -19.12 -12.20 -13.74
N LYS A 60 -18.33 -12.83 -14.62
CA LYS A 60 -18.66 -12.93 -16.05
C LYS A 60 -19.96 -13.73 -16.29
N ASN A 61 -20.22 -14.75 -15.48
CA ASN A 61 -21.45 -15.55 -15.57
C ASN A 61 -22.67 -14.81 -15.02
N PHE A 62 -22.53 -13.99 -13.97
CA PHE A 62 -23.63 -13.19 -13.41
C PHE A 62 -24.12 -12.09 -14.36
N ILE A 63 -23.21 -11.41 -15.06
CA ILE A 63 -23.56 -10.32 -15.98
C ILE A 63 -24.35 -10.84 -17.20
N SER A 64 -24.16 -12.12 -17.56
CA SER A 64 -24.83 -12.73 -18.71
C SER A 64 -26.30 -13.13 -18.48
N GLN A 65 -26.75 -13.27 -17.23
CA GLN A 65 -28.12 -13.69 -16.91
C GLN A 65 -29.15 -12.55 -16.81
N ASP A 66 -28.72 -11.32 -16.51
CA ASP A 66 -29.63 -10.17 -16.38
C ASP A 66 -30.04 -9.55 -17.72
N ALA A 67 -29.39 -9.90 -18.83
CA ALA A 67 -29.68 -9.36 -20.15
C ALA A 67 -30.96 -9.94 -20.81
N PHE A 68 -31.58 -11.00 -20.26
CA PHE A 68 -32.67 -11.73 -20.92
C PHE A 68 -34.11 -11.37 -20.48
N LYS A 69 -34.33 -10.38 -19.60
CA LYS A 69 -35.67 -10.06 -19.06
C LYS A 69 -36.29 -8.72 -19.47
N LYS A 70 -36.14 -8.29 -20.73
CA LYS A 70 -36.95 -7.18 -21.27
C LYS A 70 -37.45 -7.46 -22.70
N ARG A 71 -38.66 -8.03 -22.81
CA ARG A 71 -39.59 -7.81 -23.94
C ARG A 71 -40.94 -8.48 -23.70
N ARG A 72 -41.94 -7.72 -23.24
CA ARG A 72 -43.36 -7.94 -23.59
C ARG A 72 -44.07 -6.58 -23.62
N ARG A 73 -44.64 -6.24 -24.79
CA ARG A 73 -45.38 -5.01 -25.11
C ARG A 73 -46.86 -5.16 -24.71
N SER A 74 -47.46 -4.04 -24.29
CA SER A 74 -48.90 -3.81 -24.08
C SER A 74 -49.64 -3.67 -25.42
N LYS A 75 -50.91 -4.08 -25.48
CA LYS A 75 -51.82 -3.96 -26.63
C LYS A 75 -53.28 -3.77 -26.18
N TYR A 76 -53.87 -2.65 -26.63
CA TYR A 76 -55.27 -2.38 -27.02
C TYR A 76 -56.29 -1.65 -26.12
N ASP A 77 -56.87 -0.63 -26.78
CA ASP A 77 -58.03 0.25 -26.53
C ASP A 77 -59.40 -0.42 -26.72
N HIS A 78 -60.46 0.14 -26.11
CA HIS A 78 -61.83 0.07 -26.65
C HIS A 78 -62.63 1.36 -26.43
N ARG A 79 -63.29 1.81 -27.51
CA ARG A 79 -64.21 2.96 -27.65
C ARG A 79 -65.64 2.58 -27.23
N SER A 80 -66.38 3.55 -26.69
CA SER A 80 -67.83 3.53 -26.42
C SER A 80 -68.64 4.14 -27.57
N ASN A 81 -69.87 3.67 -27.77
CA ASN A 81 -70.88 4.31 -28.61
C ASN A 81 -72.28 4.08 -28.01
N THR A 82 -73.07 5.13 -27.82
CA THR A 82 -74.45 5.12 -27.30
C THR A 82 -75.42 5.63 -28.37
N GLY A 83 -76.59 5.03 -28.48
CA GLY A 83 -77.71 5.53 -29.27
C GLY A 83 -79.05 5.10 -28.67
N SER A 84 -79.97 6.05 -28.51
CA SER A 84 -81.34 5.88 -28.02
C SER A 84 -82.32 6.52 -29.00
N GLN A 85 -83.48 5.88 -29.20
CA GLN A 85 -84.66 6.44 -29.88
C GLN A 85 -85.91 6.09 -29.05
N GLN A 86 -86.80 7.07 -28.89
CA GLN A 86 -88.19 6.94 -28.47
C GLN A 86 -89.05 7.63 -29.52
N ASP A 87 -90.22 7.06 -29.81
CA ASP A 87 -91.36 7.74 -30.41
C ASP A 87 -92.64 7.30 -29.68
N ASN A 88 -93.60 8.22 -29.60
CA ASN A 88 -94.85 8.15 -28.86
C ASN A 88 -95.95 8.70 -29.77
N ASP A 89 -97.15 8.10 -29.75
CA ASP A 89 -98.46 8.63 -30.22
C ASP A 89 -99.47 7.46 -30.10
N GLY A 90 -100.76 7.58 -29.80
CA GLY A 90 -101.65 8.73 -29.62
C GLY A 90 -103.08 8.22 -29.35
N PHE A 91 -103.89 9.11 -28.77
CA PHE A 91 -105.33 9.15 -28.47
C PHE A 91 -106.33 8.17 -29.13
N SER A 92 -107.44 7.89 -28.43
CA SER A 92 -108.80 8.31 -28.87
C SER A 92 -109.90 8.07 -27.82
N THR A 93 -110.81 9.04 -27.74
CA THR A 93 -112.01 9.12 -26.87
C THR A 93 -113.26 8.92 -27.73
N ILE A 94 -114.29 8.21 -27.23
CA ILE A 94 -115.67 8.24 -27.78
C ILE A 94 -116.68 8.22 -26.62
N ILE A 95 -117.73 9.05 -26.73
CA ILE A 95 -118.89 9.20 -25.82
C ILE A 95 -120.17 8.88 -26.63
N LEU A 96 -121.22 8.39 -25.96
CA LEU A 96 -122.70 8.58 -26.12
C LEU A 96 -123.43 7.32 -25.54
N ASP A 97 -124.59 7.29 -24.88
CA ASP A 97 -125.62 8.25 -24.48
C ASP A 97 -126.49 7.64 -23.33
N LYS A 98 -127.46 8.41 -22.80
CA LYS A 98 -128.27 8.19 -21.59
C LYS A 98 -129.40 7.14 -21.72
N ASP A 99 -129.31 6.01 -20.99
CA ASP A 99 -130.50 5.22 -20.56
C ASP A 99 -130.23 4.25 -19.39
N ASN A 100 -129.32 4.63 -18.51
CA ASN A 100 -128.57 3.63 -17.75
C ASN A 100 -128.21 4.15 -16.37
N GLN A 101 -129.13 4.38 -15.44
CA GLN A 101 -128.72 4.88 -14.10
C GLN A 101 -128.02 3.80 -13.24
N GLU A 102 -128.33 2.51 -13.41
CA GLU A 102 -127.55 1.41 -12.79
C GLU A 102 -126.30 1.03 -13.59
N ILE A 103 -126.35 1.09 -14.92
CA ILE A 103 -125.17 0.87 -15.77
C ILE A 103 -124.22 2.08 -15.71
N TYR A 104 -124.68 3.32 -15.47
CA TYR A 104 -123.81 4.49 -15.22
C TYR A 104 -123.05 4.33 -13.91
N ASN A 105 -123.67 3.80 -12.85
CA ASN A 105 -122.96 3.53 -11.61
C ASN A 105 -121.92 2.41 -11.78
N ASN A 106 -122.22 1.38 -12.57
CA ASN A 106 -121.27 0.32 -12.92
C ASN A 106 -120.19 0.77 -13.92
N GLU A 107 -120.50 1.65 -14.88
CA GLU A 107 -119.56 2.23 -15.84
C GLU A 107 -118.69 3.30 -15.18
N GLN A 108 -119.21 4.10 -14.26
CA GLN A 108 -118.42 5.01 -13.43
C GLN A 108 -117.51 4.24 -12.48
N ASN A 109 -117.98 3.14 -11.85
CA ASN A 109 -117.10 2.24 -11.09
C ASN A 109 -116.05 1.58 -11.97
N LEU A 110 -116.42 1.14 -13.18
CA LEU A 110 -115.49 0.53 -14.15
C LEU A 110 -114.46 1.55 -14.64
N GLN A 111 -114.85 2.80 -14.87
CA GLN A 111 -113.94 3.90 -15.22
C GLN A 111 -113.03 4.25 -14.03
N GLN A 112 -113.55 4.30 -12.81
CA GLN A 112 -112.73 4.49 -11.60
C GLN A 112 -111.73 3.34 -11.41
N LEU A 113 -112.15 2.09 -11.63
CA LEU A 113 -111.28 0.92 -11.61
C LEU A 113 -110.23 0.96 -12.72
N LYS A 114 -110.56 1.37 -13.95
CA LYS A 114 -109.58 1.59 -15.03
C LYS A 114 -108.57 2.69 -14.69
N ILE A 115 -109.01 3.76 -14.05
CA ILE A 115 -108.14 4.83 -13.56
C ILE A 115 -107.24 4.33 -12.42
N GLN A 116 -107.77 3.52 -11.50
CA GLN A 116 -106.98 2.90 -10.45
C GLN A 116 -105.98 1.88 -11.00
N ASN A 117 -106.37 1.10 -12.00
CA ASN A 117 -105.49 0.11 -12.62
C ASN A 117 -104.37 0.78 -13.40
N THR A 118 -104.65 1.84 -14.17
CA THR A 118 -103.59 2.63 -14.82
C THR A 118 -102.70 3.35 -13.80
N LYS A 119 -103.24 3.83 -12.67
CA LYS A 119 -102.42 4.35 -11.56
C LYS A 119 -101.52 3.28 -10.96
N LEU A 120 -102.02 2.06 -10.77
CA LEU A 120 -101.25 0.92 -10.25
C LEU A 120 -100.19 0.48 -11.25
N GLU A 121 -100.50 0.39 -12.55
CA GLU A 121 -99.55 0.09 -13.62
C GLU A 121 -98.42 1.14 -13.68
N ASN A 122 -98.75 2.42 -13.55
CA ASN A 122 -97.77 3.49 -13.48
C ASN A 122 -96.88 3.37 -12.22
N GLN A 123 -97.48 3.06 -11.06
CA GLN A 123 -96.74 2.83 -9.82
C GLN A 123 -95.81 1.61 -9.91
N ILE A 124 -96.26 0.51 -10.53
CA ILE A 124 -95.43 -0.67 -10.76
C ILE A 124 -94.25 -0.32 -11.65
N THR A 125 -94.51 0.36 -12.77
CA THR A 125 -93.46 0.77 -13.71
C THR A 125 -92.44 1.71 -13.07
N GLU A 126 -92.89 2.64 -12.24
CA GLU A 126 -92.01 3.54 -11.47
C GLU A 126 -91.16 2.78 -10.45
N LEU A 127 -91.76 1.84 -9.71
CA LEU A 127 -91.04 0.98 -8.77
C LEU A 127 -89.99 0.10 -9.46
N GLU A 128 -90.33 -0.50 -10.60
CA GLU A 128 -89.41 -1.29 -11.41
C GLU A 128 -88.22 -0.44 -11.91
N TYR A 129 -88.48 0.78 -12.37
CA TYR A 129 -87.44 1.71 -12.78
C TYR A 129 -86.50 2.06 -11.62
N GLN A 130 -87.05 2.44 -10.46
CA GLN A 130 -86.26 2.77 -9.27
C GLN A 130 -85.44 1.57 -8.78
N GLN A 131 -86.01 0.36 -8.81
CA GLN A 131 -85.30 -0.86 -8.43
C GLN A 131 -84.14 -1.15 -9.40
N ARG A 132 -84.35 -0.95 -10.71
CA ARG A 132 -83.31 -1.13 -11.73
C ARG A 132 -82.18 -0.10 -11.59
N GLU A 133 -82.50 1.16 -11.35
CA GLU A 133 -81.48 2.18 -11.08
C GLU A 133 -80.65 1.84 -9.84
N LYS A 134 -81.32 1.41 -8.76
CA LYS A 134 -80.64 1.00 -7.52
C LYS A 134 -79.74 -0.21 -7.75
N TYR A 135 -80.19 -1.20 -8.51
CA TYR A 135 -79.38 -2.36 -8.89
C TYR A 135 -78.13 -1.95 -9.68
N LEU A 136 -78.27 -1.09 -10.69
CA LEU A 136 -77.15 -0.61 -11.50
C LEU A 136 -76.12 0.19 -10.67
N LYS A 137 -76.59 1.03 -9.75
CA LYS A 137 -75.71 1.75 -8.80
C LYS A 137 -74.92 0.77 -7.94
N ASN A 138 -75.59 -0.23 -7.35
CA ASN A 138 -74.92 -1.26 -6.56
C ASN A 138 -73.89 -2.07 -7.37
N CYS A 139 -74.20 -2.42 -8.63
CA CYS A 139 -73.24 -3.10 -9.51
C CYS A 139 -71.98 -2.25 -9.74
N ASN A 140 -72.15 -0.96 -10.01
CA ASN A 140 -71.03 -0.04 -10.21
C ASN A 140 -70.18 0.13 -8.94
N GLU A 141 -70.82 0.24 -7.77
CA GLU A 141 -70.11 0.30 -6.48
C GLU A 141 -69.32 -0.99 -6.21
N ILE A 142 -69.89 -2.16 -6.48
CA ILE A 142 -69.19 -3.44 -6.33
C ILE A 142 -67.96 -3.51 -7.27
N GLU A 143 -68.09 -3.06 -8.52
CA GLU A 143 -66.94 -2.99 -9.43
C GLU A 143 -65.85 -2.04 -8.93
N GLN A 144 -66.24 -0.88 -8.40
CA GLN A 144 -65.29 0.08 -7.84
C GLN A 144 -64.55 -0.51 -6.63
N ILE A 145 -65.28 -1.13 -5.70
CA ILE A 145 -64.70 -1.82 -4.54
C ILE A 145 -63.71 -2.90 -5.00
N ASN A 146 -64.04 -3.67 -6.03
CA ASN A 146 -63.15 -4.71 -6.55
C ASN A 146 -61.87 -4.13 -7.19
N ARG A 147 -61.97 -3.00 -7.92
CA ARG A 147 -60.79 -2.31 -8.47
C ARG A 147 -59.89 -1.76 -7.37
N GLU A 148 -60.47 -1.12 -6.36
CA GLU A 148 -59.72 -0.59 -5.21
C GLU A 148 -59.04 -1.71 -4.42
N LYS A 149 -59.72 -2.84 -4.21
CA LYS A 149 -59.14 -4.03 -3.56
C LYS A 149 -57.94 -4.59 -4.33
N GLN A 150 -58.00 -4.62 -5.66
CA GLN A 150 -56.87 -5.04 -6.50
C GLN A 150 -55.70 -4.07 -6.39
N LEU A 151 -55.95 -2.75 -6.45
CA LEU A 151 -54.92 -1.73 -6.29
C LEU A 151 -54.25 -1.80 -4.91
N LEU A 152 -55.03 -2.04 -3.85
CA LEU A 152 -54.51 -2.19 -2.49
C LEU A 152 -53.56 -3.40 -2.41
N PHE A 153 -53.97 -4.53 -2.99
CA PHE A 153 -53.14 -5.74 -3.03
C PHE A 153 -51.83 -5.55 -3.80
N GLU A 154 -51.87 -4.84 -4.94
CA GLU A 154 -50.65 -4.50 -5.68
C GLU A 154 -49.72 -3.58 -4.89
N ASN A 155 -50.28 -2.60 -4.18
CA ASN A 155 -49.53 -1.69 -3.34
C ASN A 155 -48.87 -2.42 -2.17
N ASP A 156 -49.58 -3.34 -1.50
CA ASP A 156 -49.01 -4.17 -0.43
C ASP A 156 -47.85 -5.03 -0.94
N LYS A 157 -47.98 -5.59 -2.15
CA LYS A 157 -46.89 -6.35 -2.78
C LYS A 157 -45.65 -5.48 -3.02
N LYS A 158 -45.84 -4.28 -3.58
CA LYS A 158 -44.75 -3.31 -3.81
C LYS A 158 -44.12 -2.84 -2.51
N LEU A 159 -44.92 -2.61 -1.47
CA LEU A 159 -44.45 -2.19 -0.14
C LEU A 159 -43.59 -3.28 0.49
N ASN A 160 -44.05 -4.54 0.44
CA ASN A 160 -43.32 -5.68 0.96
C ASN A 160 -41.98 -5.91 0.23
N GLU A 161 -41.93 -5.73 -1.09
CA GLU A 161 -40.67 -5.79 -1.83
C GLU A 161 -39.69 -4.67 -1.42
N LYS A 162 -40.18 -3.45 -1.19
CA LYS A 162 -39.36 -2.35 -0.69
C LYS A 162 -38.85 -2.63 0.72
N GLN A 163 -39.68 -3.16 1.61
CA GLN A 163 -39.29 -3.50 2.97
C GLN A 163 -38.20 -4.57 2.99
N ARG A 164 -38.32 -5.61 2.16
CA ARG A 164 -37.28 -6.64 2.03
C ARG A 164 -35.94 -6.05 1.56
N LYS A 165 -35.96 -5.16 0.56
CA LYS A 165 -34.76 -4.46 0.08
C LYS A 165 -34.15 -3.55 1.14
N LEU A 166 -34.99 -2.86 1.93
CA LEU A 166 -34.55 -2.02 3.05
C LEU A 166 -33.81 -2.87 4.09
N ASN A 167 -34.39 -4.00 4.50
CA ASN A 167 -33.81 -4.90 5.49
C ASN A 167 -32.46 -5.46 5.01
N GLN A 168 -32.38 -5.88 3.74
CA GLN A 168 -31.12 -6.35 3.14
C GLN A 168 -30.04 -5.25 3.15
N ARG A 169 -30.40 -4.01 2.81
CA ARG A 169 -29.47 -2.87 2.85
C ARG A 169 -29.01 -2.57 4.27
N GLN A 170 -29.90 -2.64 5.26
CA GLN A 170 -29.53 -2.46 6.67
C GLN A 170 -28.55 -3.52 7.16
N GLN A 171 -28.75 -4.79 6.80
CA GLN A 171 -27.82 -5.87 7.16
C GLN A 171 -26.44 -5.65 6.52
N LEU A 172 -26.41 -5.30 5.22
CA LEU A 172 -25.17 -4.98 4.52
C LEU A 172 -24.44 -3.78 5.14
N LEU A 173 -25.18 -2.74 5.54
CA LEU A 173 -24.61 -1.57 6.20
C LEU A 173 -23.96 -1.95 7.54
N LYS A 174 -24.64 -2.75 8.37
CA LYS A 174 -24.08 -3.24 9.65
C LYS A 174 -22.81 -4.06 9.42
N GLN A 175 -22.80 -4.95 8.42
CA GLN A 175 -21.60 -5.73 8.08
C GLN A 175 -20.44 -4.83 7.65
N LYS A 176 -20.70 -3.81 6.81
CA LYS A 176 -19.68 -2.84 6.40
C LYS A 176 -19.13 -2.03 7.57
N GLN A 177 -19.98 -1.61 8.50
CA GLN A 177 -19.54 -0.89 9.70
C GLN A 177 -18.63 -1.75 10.59
N LEU A 178 -18.96 -3.03 10.80
CA LEU A 178 -18.10 -3.94 11.54
C LEU A 178 -16.74 -4.18 10.86
N ASN A 179 -16.73 -4.30 9.53
CA ASN A 179 -15.49 -4.45 8.78
C ASN A 179 -14.63 -3.18 8.86
N LEU A 180 -15.24 -2.00 8.80
CA LEU A 180 -14.54 -0.73 8.94
C LEU A 180 -13.88 -0.61 10.32
N GLN A 181 -14.61 -0.92 11.40
CA GLN A 181 -14.05 -0.90 12.76
C GLN A 181 -12.85 -1.84 12.92
N LYS A 182 -12.93 -3.05 12.35
CA LYS A 182 -11.79 -3.99 12.36
C LYS A 182 -10.59 -3.44 11.59
N GLN A 183 -10.83 -2.77 10.47
CA GLN A 183 -9.78 -2.16 9.67
C GLN A 183 -9.11 -0.99 10.43
N GLU A 184 -9.90 -0.15 11.09
CA GLU A 184 -9.38 0.96 11.92
C GLU A 184 -8.52 0.45 13.07
N GLN A 185 -8.95 -0.61 13.77
CA GLN A 185 -8.15 -1.24 14.82
C GLN A 185 -6.84 -1.82 14.29
N ASN A 186 -6.88 -2.52 13.14
CA ASN A 186 -5.67 -3.04 12.52
C ASN A 186 -4.70 -1.92 12.10
N ASN A 187 -5.22 -0.81 11.57
CA ASN A 187 -4.39 0.33 11.20
C ASN A 187 -3.73 0.98 12.43
N GLN A 188 -4.45 1.07 13.55
CA GLN A 188 -3.88 1.57 14.81
C GLN A 188 -2.75 0.66 15.31
N ILE A 189 -2.95 -0.65 15.29
CA ILE A 189 -1.89 -1.62 15.67
C ILE A 189 -0.68 -1.50 14.75
N GLN A 190 -0.89 -1.40 13.43
CA GLN A 190 0.20 -1.22 12.48
C GLN A 190 0.97 0.08 12.73
N GLN A 191 0.28 1.16 13.06
CA GLN A 191 0.93 2.43 13.39
C GLN A 191 1.82 2.30 14.63
N CYS A 192 1.32 1.69 15.71
CA CYS A 192 2.12 1.45 16.92
C CYS A 192 3.39 0.64 16.60
N ASN A 193 3.28 -0.42 15.78
CA ASN A 193 4.44 -1.24 15.40
C ASN A 193 5.47 -0.43 14.58
N ILE A 194 5.02 0.48 13.72
CA ILE A 194 5.91 1.35 12.95
C ILE A 194 6.65 2.31 13.90
N ASP A 195 5.94 2.91 14.84
CA ASP A 195 6.53 3.85 15.80
C ASP A 195 7.58 3.16 16.70
N GLU A 196 7.29 1.93 17.16
CA GLU A 196 8.26 1.10 17.91
C GLU A 196 9.50 0.78 17.08
N SER A 197 9.33 0.39 15.81
CA SER A 197 10.43 0.10 14.90
C SER A 197 11.28 1.34 14.61
N GLN A 198 10.67 2.51 14.49
CA GLN A 198 11.40 3.78 14.30
C GLN A 198 12.23 4.13 15.53
N GLN A 199 11.68 3.95 16.74
CA GLN A 199 12.43 4.17 17.97
C GLN A 199 13.58 3.18 18.14
N GLU A 200 13.41 1.93 17.72
CA GLU A 200 14.49 0.94 17.74
C GLU A 200 15.60 1.31 16.73
N GLN A 201 15.23 1.72 15.51
CA GLN A 201 16.18 2.19 14.51
C GLN A 201 17.02 3.37 15.03
N GLN A 202 16.38 4.36 15.65
CA GLN A 202 17.08 5.52 16.20
C GLN A 202 18.09 5.11 17.29
N ARG A 203 17.73 4.16 18.16
CA ARG A 203 18.65 3.61 19.17
C ARG A 203 19.86 2.91 18.54
N TYR A 204 19.67 2.18 17.45
CA TYR A 204 20.80 1.55 16.75
C TYR A 204 21.69 2.57 16.03
N GLU A 205 21.12 3.61 15.43
CA GLU A 205 21.90 4.70 14.83
C GLU A 205 22.77 5.41 15.88
N ASP A 206 22.22 5.72 17.05
CA ASP A 206 22.99 6.31 18.15
C ASP A 206 24.13 5.39 18.62
N GLN A 207 23.89 4.08 18.73
CA GLN A 207 24.95 3.11 19.08
C GLN A 207 26.03 3.03 18.00
N LEU A 208 25.66 3.06 16.72
CA LEU A 208 26.60 3.05 15.61
C LEU A 208 27.46 4.31 15.59
N ASN A 209 26.85 5.48 15.78
CA ASN A 209 27.57 6.76 15.87
C ASN A 209 28.57 6.74 17.03
N ASN A 210 28.16 6.30 18.22
CA ASN A 210 29.06 6.14 19.37
C ASN A 210 30.23 5.18 19.08
N ARG A 211 29.98 4.06 18.40
CA ARG A 211 31.03 3.11 18.00
C ARG A 211 31.99 3.72 16.97
N ARG A 212 31.46 4.50 16.02
CA ARG A 212 32.24 5.21 15.00
C ARG A 212 33.19 6.22 15.64
N ASP A 213 32.70 7.03 16.56
CA ASP A 213 33.50 8.02 17.30
C ASP A 213 34.61 7.35 18.12
N ASN A 214 34.30 6.22 18.77
CA ASN A 214 35.29 5.44 19.50
C ASN A 214 36.37 4.85 18.58
N MET A 215 35.96 4.36 17.41
CA MET A 215 36.88 3.83 16.40
C MET A 215 37.81 4.92 15.85
N GLU A 216 37.28 6.12 15.57
CA GLU A 216 38.07 7.27 15.13
C GLU A 216 39.11 7.68 16.19
N LYS A 217 38.69 7.79 17.46
CA LYS A 217 39.61 8.06 18.58
C LYS A 217 40.71 6.99 18.68
N LEU A 218 40.36 5.72 18.48
CA LEU A 218 41.34 4.62 18.50
C LEU A 218 42.30 4.71 17.32
N GLN A 219 41.81 5.06 16.13
CA GLN A 219 42.64 5.24 14.94
C GLN A 219 43.64 6.38 15.11
N ILE A 220 43.23 7.51 15.70
CA ILE A 220 44.14 8.61 16.04
C ILE A 220 45.22 8.14 17.01
N LYS A 221 44.86 7.40 18.06
CA LYS A 221 45.84 6.83 19.01
C LYS A 221 46.82 5.87 18.33
N LEU A 222 46.33 5.00 17.44
CA LEU A 222 47.17 4.08 16.68
C LEU A 222 48.16 4.84 15.79
N ASN A 223 47.70 5.85 15.06
CA ASN A 223 48.55 6.68 14.21
C ASN A 223 49.65 7.40 15.02
N ASN A 224 49.30 7.89 16.21
CA ASN A 224 50.28 8.48 17.13
C ASN A 224 51.31 7.46 17.59
N PHE A 225 50.88 6.25 17.96
CA PHE A 225 51.77 5.18 18.39
C PHE A 225 52.72 4.74 17.27
N VAL A 226 52.20 4.55 16.04
CA VAL A 226 53.01 4.23 14.86
C VAL A 226 54.04 5.32 14.59
N SER A 227 53.65 6.59 14.70
CA SER A 227 54.56 7.73 14.52
C SER A 227 55.69 7.74 15.56
N GLN A 228 55.37 7.46 16.83
CA GLN A 228 56.38 7.32 17.90
C GLN A 228 57.32 6.15 17.63
N LEU A 229 56.78 5.00 17.22
CA LEU A 229 57.57 3.81 16.92
C LEU A 229 58.54 4.02 15.75
N LEU A 230 58.09 4.69 14.69
CA LEU A 230 58.95 5.10 13.58
C LEU A 230 60.06 6.07 14.03
N GLY A 231 59.75 6.98 14.96
CA GLY A 231 60.74 7.86 15.59
C GLY A 231 61.81 7.09 16.37
N LEU A 232 61.38 6.15 17.22
CA LEU A 232 62.29 5.29 17.98
C LEU A 232 63.17 4.42 17.06
N GLN A 233 62.60 3.84 16.00
CA GLN A 233 63.34 3.04 15.03
C GLN A 233 64.43 3.87 14.32
N ARG A 234 64.12 5.11 13.94
CA ARG A 234 65.13 6.03 13.36
C ARG A 234 66.25 6.33 14.35
N ASN A 235 65.92 6.56 15.63
CA ASN A 235 66.92 6.80 16.66
C ASN A 235 67.80 5.57 16.92
N LYS A 236 67.20 4.38 16.99
CA LYS A 236 67.93 3.10 17.10
C LYS A 236 68.95 2.97 15.97
N ASN A 237 68.55 3.24 14.73
CA ASN A 237 69.45 3.17 13.58
C ASN A 237 70.59 4.18 13.67
N LYS A 238 70.33 5.41 14.14
CA LYS A 238 71.40 6.42 14.37
C LYS A 238 72.42 5.94 15.41
N VAL A 239 71.95 5.44 16.54
CA VAL A 239 72.82 4.91 17.61
C VAL A 239 73.63 3.72 17.10
N GLN A 240 73.01 2.82 16.33
CA GLN A 240 73.70 1.69 15.73
C GLN A 240 74.82 2.14 14.78
N CYS A 241 74.57 3.14 13.93
CA CYS A 241 75.61 3.69 13.05
C CYS A 241 76.77 4.30 13.84
N GLN A 242 76.47 5.05 14.92
CA GLN A 242 77.50 5.62 15.79
C GLN A 242 78.33 4.55 16.49
N LEU A 243 77.69 3.47 16.95
CA LEU A 243 78.38 2.34 17.58
C LEU A 243 79.36 1.68 16.61
N ASN A 244 78.96 1.45 15.36
CA ASN A 244 79.84 0.86 14.35
C ASN A 244 81.08 1.73 14.12
N VAL A 245 80.91 3.06 14.00
CA VAL A 245 82.04 4.00 13.85
C VAL A 245 82.98 3.95 15.06
N GLN A 246 82.45 3.82 16.28
CA GLN A 246 83.27 3.69 17.48
C GLN A 246 84.04 2.37 17.53
N ILE A 247 83.42 1.27 17.10
CA ILE A 247 84.09 -0.04 16.98
C ILE A 247 85.26 0.08 16.00
N ASP A 248 85.04 0.65 14.81
CA ASP A 248 86.10 0.86 13.82
C ASP A 248 87.25 1.72 14.38
N ALA A 249 86.93 2.78 15.13
CA ALA A 249 87.93 3.63 15.77
C ALA A 249 88.74 2.88 16.84
N VAL A 250 88.08 2.05 17.64
CA VAL A 250 88.75 1.20 18.65
C VAL A 250 89.64 0.15 17.98
N GLU A 251 89.19 -0.47 16.90
CA GLU A 251 90.01 -1.41 16.12
C GLU A 251 91.24 -0.73 15.53
N GLN A 252 91.10 0.46 14.95
CA GLN A 252 92.24 1.25 14.45
C GLN A 252 93.21 1.62 15.57
N LEU A 253 92.72 2.06 16.73
CA LEU A 253 93.55 2.34 17.90
C LEU A 253 94.27 1.09 18.41
N ALA A 254 93.60 -0.06 18.45
CA ALA A 254 94.20 -1.32 18.86
C ALA A 254 95.32 -1.74 17.88
N GLN A 255 95.08 -1.63 16.57
CA GLN A 255 96.10 -1.89 15.55
C GLN A 255 97.29 -0.94 15.69
N PHE A 256 97.03 0.34 15.92
CA PHE A 256 98.08 1.34 16.16
C PHE A 256 98.91 1.01 17.40
N ILE A 257 98.28 0.70 18.54
CA ILE A 257 98.98 0.31 19.78
C ILE A 257 99.82 -0.95 19.56
N LEU A 258 99.29 -1.96 18.85
CA LEU A 258 100.04 -3.18 18.54
C LEU A 258 101.26 -2.89 17.68
N LYS A 259 101.14 -2.01 16.68
CA LYS A 259 102.25 -1.56 15.84
C LYS A 259 103.31 -0.82 16.66
N GLU A 260 102.91 0.15 17.48
CA GLU A 260 103.82 0.90 18.34
C GLU A 260 104.52 0.01 19.36
N ARG A 261 103.81 -0.96 19.94
CA ARG A 261 104.40 -1.95 20.84
C ARG A 261 105.45 -2.82 20.13
N SER A 262 105.19 -3.20 18.87
CA SER A 262 106.15 -3.94 18.06
C SER A 262 107.40 -3.10 17.77
N ASN A 263 107.24 -1.81 17.41
CA ASN A 263 108.35 -0.88 17.20
C ASN A 263 109.20 -0.74 18.46
N ILE A 264 108.58 -0.51 19.63
CA ILE A 264 109.30 -0.40 20.91
C ILE A 264 110.07 -1.68 21.24
N GLN A 265 109.50 -2.86 20.96
CA GLN A 265 110.21 -4.13 21.17
C GLN A 265 111.44 -4.26 20.26
N GLN A 266 111.33 -3.83 19.01
CA GLN A 266 112.47 -3.80 18.08
C GLN A 266 113.53 -2.81 18.55
N ASP A 267 113.16 -1.60 18.96
CA ASP A 267 114.08 -0.58 19.48
C ASP A 267 114.79 -1.06 20.75
N GLN A 268 114.08 -1.76 21.65
CA GLN A 268 114.67 -2.35 22.84
C GLN A 268 115.67 -3.45 22.51
N GLN A 269 115.39 -4.28 21.50
CA GLN A 269 116.33 -5.30 21.04
C GLN A 269 117.58 -4.66 20.44
N TYR A 270 117.40 -3.65 19.58
CA TYR A 270 118.50 -2.89 19.01
C TYR A 270 119.37 -2.24 20.10
N LEU A 271 118.76 -1.61 21.10
CA LEU A 271 119.48 -1.00 22.21
C LEU A 271 120.29 -2.02 23.02
N ARG A 272 119.78 -3.24 23.22
CA ARG A 272 120.55 -4.31 23.88
C ARG A 272 121.77 -4.69 23.07
N GLN A 273 121.60 -4.96 21.77
CA GLN A 273 122.70 -5.29 20.86
C GLN A 273 123.74 -4.16 20.81
N PHE A 274 123.30 -2.90 20.78
CA PHE A 274 124.18 -1.74 20.80
C PHE A 274 124.98 -1.65 22.12
N LYS A 275 124.32 -1.83 23.28
CA LYS A 275 124.99 -1.86 24.58
C LYS A 275 126.03 -2.98 24.69
N GLU A 276 125.71 -4.16 24.15
CA GLU A 276 126.64 -5.29 24.08
C GLU A 276 127.88 -4.94 23.24
N LYS A 277 127.70 -4.37 22.05
CA LYS A 277 128.82 -3.89 21.20
C LYS A 277 129.70 -2.88 21.91
N VAL A 278 129.12 -1.86 22.55
CA VAL A 278 129.87 -0.83 23.29
C VAL A 278 130.64 -1.44 24.46
N LEU A 279 130.04 -2.39 25.19
CA LEU A 279 130.72 -3.09 26.28
C LEU A 279 131.91 -3.93 25.77
N GLU A 280 131.75 -4.58 24.61
CA GLU A 280 132.79 -5.37 23.98
C GLU A 280 133.94 -4.49 23.49
N GLU A 281 133.65 -3.37 22.80
CA GLU A 281 134.62 -2.35 22.42
C GLU A 281 135.37 -1.82 23.66
N LYS A 282 134.67 -1.52 24.76
CA LYS A 282 135.28 -1.05 26.00
C LYS A 282 136.22 -2.10 26.61
N LYS A 283 135.85 -3.39 26.58
CA LYS A 283 136.72 -4.49 27.05
C LYS A 283 137.98 -4.58 26.19
N GLN A 284 137.86 -4.49 24.87
CA GLN A 284 139.01 -4.51 23.96
C GLN A 284 139.98 -3.36 24.23
N VAL A 285 139.46 -2.13 24.43
CA VAL A 285 140.29 -0.97 24.77
C VAL A 285 141.02 -1.14 26.11
N LEU A 286 140.35 -1.70 27.13
CA LEU A 286 140.98 -1.98 28.42
C LEU A 286 142.08 -3.05 28.33
N GLN A 287 141.86 -4.11 27.55
CA GLN A 287 142.88 -5.12 27.28
C GLN A 287 144.10 -4.53 26.57
N MET A 288 143.88 -3.68 25.55
CA MET A 288 144.97 -2.98 24.87
C MET A 288 145.76 -2.07 25.82
N LYS A 289 145.09 -1.39 26.77
CA LYS A 289 145.77 -0.59 27.80
C LYS A 289 146.58 -1.42 28.78
N GLN A 290 146.11 -2.60 29.19
CA GLN A 290 146.87 -3.50 30.09
C GLN A 290 148.13 -4.08 29.43
N GLN A 291 148.12 -4.26 28.10
CA GLN A 291 149.29 -4.69 27.34
C GLN A 291 150.33 -3.57 27.11
N GLN A 292 150.01 -2.32 27.49
CA GLN A 292 150.87 -1.13 27.33
C GLN A 292 151.47 -0.61 28.66
N ILE A 293 151.31 -1.34 29.77
CA ILE A 293 151.98 -1.01 31.04
C ILE A 293 153.23 -1.92 31.14
N PRO A 294 154.46 -1.36 31.09
CA PRO A 294 155.70 -2.10 31.31
C PRO A 294 155.88 -2.55 32.76
#